data_AF-C6XI25-F1
#
_entry.id   AF-C6XI25-F1
#
_cell.length_a   1.000
_cell.length_b   1.000
_cell.length_c   1.000
_cell.angle_alpha   90.00
_cell.angle_beta   90.00
_cell.angle_gamma   90.00
#
_symmetry.space_group_name_H-M   'P 1'
#
loop_
_entity.id
_entity.type
_entity.pdbx_description
1 polymer ?
#
loop_
_entity_poly.entity_id
_entity_poly.type
_entity_poly.pdbx_seq_one_letter_code
_entity_poly.pdbx_strand_id
1 'polypeptide(L)'
;MRINKKLVTFNHPFLLDEIEQELPAGNYTIETEEEKIEGSTFLAYRTLNTILVYRPQHSRKTHIQYWEISAHSLSLALERDVKLTQEEHSQNSIYNLANKIGSQHD
;
A
#
# COMPACT_ATOMS: atom_id res chain seq x y z
N MET A 1 -6.37 2.28 -25.10
CA MET A 1 -6.41 1.74 -23.73
C MET A 1 -5.07 1.12 -23.38
N ARG A 2 -4.57 1.35 -22.17
CA ARG A 2 -3.32 0.82 -21.63
C ARG A 2 -3.59 0.31 -20.22
N ILE A 3 -2.97 -0.81 -19.84
CA ILE A 3 -2.96 -1.28 -18.46
C ILE A 3 -1.56 -1.08 -17.89
N ASN A 4 -1.48 -0.43 -16.73
CA ASN A 4 -0.27 -0.29 -15.94
C ASN A 4 -0.33 -1.26 -14.74
N LYS A 5 0.81 -1.86 -14.37
CA LYS A 5 0.89 -2.73 -13.19
C LYS A 5 2.02 -2.26 -12.29
N LYS A 6 1.74 -2.10 -11.01
CA LYS A 6 2.72 -1.70 -10.00
C LYS A 6 2.63 -2.63 -8.80
N LEU A 7 3.78 -3.05 -8.27
CA LEU A 7 3.86 -3.73 -6.98
C LEU A 7 3.88 -2.69 -5.87
N VAL A 8 3.02 -2.87 -4.87
CA VAL A 8 2.93 -2.04 -3.68
C VAL A 8 3.03 -2.94 -2.46
N THR A 9 3.82 -2.52 -1.47
CA THR A 9 4.00 -3.24 -0.21
C THR A 9 3.42 -2.40 0.91
N PHE A 10 2.52 -3.00 1.69
CA PHE A 10 2.02 -2.46 2.95
C PHE A 10 2.75 -3.16 4.10
N ASN A 11 3.33 -2.39 5.01
CA ASN A 11 4.02 -2.92 6.18
C ASN A 11 3.04 -3.28 7.30
N HIS A 12 1.86 -2.66 7.29
CA HIS A 12 0.81 -2.85 8.27
C HIS A 12 -0.51 -3.29 7.61
N PRO A 13 -1.40 -3.95 8.36
CA PRO A 13 -2.78 -4.12 7.93
C PRO A 13 -3.43 -2.76 7.62
N PHE A 14 -4.32 -2.75 6.62
CA PHE A 14 -4.94 -1.51 6.14
C PHE A 14 -6.39 -1.73 5.73
N LEU A 15 -7.14 -0.63 5.71
CA LEU A 15 -8.53 -0.56 5.26
C LEU A 15 -8.62 0.35 4.03
N LEU A 16 -9.54 0.00 3.13
CA LEU A 16 -9.95 0.84 2.01
C LEU A 16 -11.45 1.02 2.11
N ASP A 17 -11.97 2.21 1.79
CA ASP A 17 -13.40 2.52 1.91
C ASP A 17 -14.26 1.59 1.04
N GLU A 18 -13.68 1.06 -0.04
CA GLU A 18 -14.29 0.12 -0.98
C GLU A 18 -14.30 -1.33 -0.49
N ILE A 19 -13.59 -1.64 0.60
CA ILE A 19 -13.40 -3.00 1.11
C ILE A 19 -13.82 -3.05 2.58
N GLU A 20 -14.92 -3.76 2.88
CA GLU A 20 -15.50 -3.86 4.22
C GLU A 20 -14.62 -4.59 5.25
N GLN A 21 -13.51 -5.20 4.81
CA GLN A 21 -12.60 -5.97 5.64
C GLN A 21 -11.20 -5.37 5.66
N GLU A 22 -10.50 -5.56 6.78
CA GLU A 22 -9.08 -5.25 6.87
C GLU A 22 -8.27 -6.19 5.97
N LEU A 23 -7.40 -5.61 5.17
CA LEU A 23 -6.44 -6.33 4.35
C LEU A 23 -5.12 -6.51 5.13
N PRO A 24 -4.51 -7.70 5.09
CA PRO A 24 -3.26 -7.95 5.81
C PRO A 24 -2.09 -7.12 5.25
N ALA A 25 -1.06 -6.90 6.06
CA ALA A 25 0.23 -6.42 5.57
C ALA A 25 0.78 -7.38 4.49
N GLY A 26 1.42 -6.82 3.46
CA GLY A 26 2.03 -7.62 2.41
C GLY A 26 2.09 -6.95 1.05
N ASN A 27 2.33 -7.78 0.03
CA ASN A 27 2.51 -7.36 -1.35
C ASN A 27 1.20 -7.44 -2.14
N TYR A 28 0.86 -6.33 -2.79
CA TYR A 28 -0.32 -6.16 -3.61
C TYR A 28 0.09 -5.68 -5.00
N THR A 29 -0.52 -6.25 -6.04
CA THR A 29 -0.37 -5.71 -7.40
C THR A 29 -1.50 -4.74 -7.65
N ILE A 30 -1.18 -3.50 -7.99
CA ILE A 30 -2.14 -2.50 -8.42
C ILE A 30 -2.14 -2.47 -9.94
N GLU A 31 -3.30 -2.77 -10.54
CA GLU A 31 -3.52 -2.65 -11.97
C GLU A 31 -4.33 -1.39 -12.24
N THR A 32 -3.78 -0.46 -13.03
CA THR A 32 -4.46 0.78 -13.39
C THR A 32 -4.79 0.76 -14.87
N GLU A 33 -6.05 0.94 -15.19
CA GLU A 33 -6.53 1.08 -16.55
C GLU A 33 -6.49 2.56 -16.96
N GLU A 34 -5.79 2.85 -18.04
CA GLU A 34 -5.60 4.20 -18.56
C GLU A 34 -6.11 4.30 -20.00
N GLU A 35 -6.86 5.36 -20.30
CA GLU A 35 -7.24 5.69 -21.65
C GLU A 35 -6.53 6.96 -22.11
N LYS A 36 -5.99 6.91 -23.32
CA LYS A 36 -5.40 8.09 -23.95
C LYS A 36 -6.52 9.05 -24.31
N ILE A 37 -6.39 10.30 -23.90
CA ILE A 37 -7.32 11.35 -24.28
C ILE A 37 -6.95 11.81 -25.70
N GLU A 38 -7.81 11.50 -26.67
CA GLU A 38 -7.64 11.97 -28.05
C GLU A 38 -7.92 13.47 -28.17
N GLY A 39 -7.19 14.16 -29.05
CA GLY A 39 -7.35 15.60 -29.26
C GLY A 39 -6.60 16.51 -28.29
N SER A 40 -5.88 15.94 -27.31
CA SER A 40 -4.94 16.71 -26.49
C SER A 40 -3.67 17.02 -27.29
N THR A 41 -3.19 18.28 -27.24
CA THR A 41 -1.90 18.69 -27.83
C THR A 41 -0.70 18.05 -27.13
N PHE A 42 -0.91 17.42 -25.97
CA PHE A 42 0.07 16.66 -25.20
C PHE A 42 -0.40 15.22 -24.97
N LEU A 43 0.53 14.31 -24.68
CA LEU A 43 0.21 12.94 -24.29
C LEU A 43 -0.49 12.94 -22.91
N ALA A 44 -1.82 12.90 -22.92
CA ALA A 44 -2.65 12.90 -21.71
C ALA A 44 -3.38 11.55 -21.57
N TYR A 45 -3.44 11.04 -20.34
CA TYR A 45 -4.12 9.80 -19.97
C TYR A 45 -5.14 10.08 -18.87
N ARG A 46 -6.33 9.48 -18.96
CA ARG A 46 -7.29 9.41 -17.84
C ARG A 46 -7.29 8.01 -17.25
N THR A 47 -7.28 7.92 -15.93
CA THR A 47 -7.50 6.66 -15.22
C THR A 47 -8.97 6.29 -15.33
N LEU A 48 -9.25 5.08 -15.81
CA LEU A 48 -10.59 4.52 -15.85
C LEU A 48 -10.86 3.73 -14.57
N ASN A 49 -9.99 2.78 -14.25
CA ASN A 49 -10.17 1.86 -13.13
C ASN A 49 -8.84 1.62 -12.38
N THR A 50 -8.92 1.33 -11.09
CA THR A 50 -7.78 0.82 -10.29
C THR A 50 -8.19 -0.47 -9.60
N ILE A 51 -7.48 -1.56 -9.89
CA ILE A 51 -7.74 -2.89 -9.35
C ILE A 51 -6.59 -3.29 -8.41
N LEU A 52 -6.93 -3.61 -7.17
CA LEU A 52 -6.02 -4.18 -6.20
C LEU A 52 -6.10 -5.71 -6.26
N VAL A 53 -4.94 -6.34 -6.49
CA VAL A 53 -4.82 -7.79 -6.64
C VAL A 53 -3.99 -8.35 -5.48
N TYR A 54 -4.61 -9.23 -4.70
CA TYR A 54 -3.95 -9.97 -3.62
C TYR A 54 -3.66 -11.40 -4.04
N ARG A 55 -2.38 -11.80 -3.89
CA ARG A 55 -1.89 -13.14 -4.23
C ARG A 55 -1.27 -13.77 -2.97
N PRO A 56 -2.02 -14.57 -2.20
CA PRO A 56 -1.48 -15.19 -1.00
C PRO A 56 -0.37 -16.19 -1.37
N GLN A 57 0.83 -15.99 -0.82
CA GLN A 57 2.03 -16.78 -1.16
C GLN A 57 2.01 -18.22 -0.58
N HIS A 58 1.24 -18.47 0.49
CA HIS A 58 1.32 -19.72 1.27
C HIS A 58 -0.01 -20.46 1.49
N SER A 59 -1.08 -20.10 0.78
CA SER A 59 -2.39 -20.76 0.96
C SER A 59 -2.53 -21.99 0.06
N ARG A 60 -2.89 -23.14 0.64
CA ARG A 60 -3.23 -24.39 -0.08
C ARG A 60 -4.37 -24.24 -1.10
N LYS A 61 -5.12 -23.14 -1.00
CA LYS A 61 -6.07 -22.65 -2.01
C LYS A 61 -5.57 -21.29 -2.48
N THR A 62 -5.13 -21.21 -3.72
CA THR A 62 -4.70 -19.96 -4.37
C THR A 62 -5.93 -19.15 -4.78
N HIS A 63 -6.65 -18.57 -3.81
CA HIS A 63 -7.71 -17.63 -4.14
C HIS A 63 -7.08 -16.25 -4.38
N ILE A 64 -6.89 -15.90 -5.65
CA ILE A 64 -6.49 -14.54 -6.03
C ILE A 64 -7.73 -13.66 -5.86
N GLN A 65 -7.60 -12.60 -5.08
CA GLN A 65 -8.69 -11.66 -4.83
C GLN A 65 -8.44 -10.36 -5.61
N TYR A 66 -9.51 -9.80 -6.14
CA TYR A 66 -9.53 -8.59 -6.94
C TYR A 66 -10.54 -7.63 -6.33
N TRP A 67 -10.12 -6.40 -6.06
CA TRP A 67 -11.01 -5.34 -5.62
C TRP A 67 -10.83 -4.13 -6.53
N GLU A 68 -11.95 -3.55 -6.95
CA GLU A 68 -11.96 -2.23 -7.55
C GLU A 68 -11.86 -1.20 -6.43
N ILE A 69 -10.88 -0.31 -6.55
CA ILE A 69 -10.56 0.69 -5.53
C ILE A 69 -10.36 2.04 -6.20
N SER A 70 -10.53 3.14 -5.45
CA SER A 70 -10.16 4.45 -5.95
C SER A 70 -8.68 4.75 -5.72
N ALA A 71 -8.10 5.56 -6.62
CA ALA A 71 -6.73 6.06 -6.44
C ALA A 71 -6.59 6.91 -5.16
N HIS A 72 -7.67 7.56 -4.72
CA HIS A 72 -7.69 8.36 -3.51
C HIS A 72 -7.55 7.49 -2.25
N SER A 73 -8.39 6.46 -2.11
CA SER A 73 -8.30 5.50 -0.99
C SER A 73 -6.93 4.83 -0.92
N LEU A 74 -6.37 4.44 -2.07
CA LEU A 74 -5.02 3.87 -2.14
C LEU A 74 -3.95 4.84 -1.62
N SER A 75 -4.01 6.12 -1.98
CA SER A 75 -3.06 7.14 -1.51
C SER A 75 -3.14 7.32 0.00
N LEU A 76 -4.35 7.42 0.54
CA LEU A 76 -4.56 7.57 1.98
C LEU A 76 -4.06 6.36 2.77
N ALA A 77 -4.30 5.14 2.27
CA ALA A 77 -3.79 3.93 2.89
C ALA A 77 -2.25 3.90 2.91
N LEU A 78 -1.60 4.31 1.83
CA LEU A 78 -0.13 4.38 1.75
C LEU A 78 0.45 5.45 2.68
N GLU A 79 -0.17 6.62 2.76
CA GLU A 79 0.25 7.66 3.69
C GLU A 79 0.16 7.22 5.14
N ARG A 80 -0.90 6.46 5.50
CA ARG A 80 -1.07 5.87 6.83
C ARG A 80 0.00 4.83 7.11
N ASP A 81 0.28 3.91 6.17
CA ASP A 81 1.31 2.89 6.32
C ASP A 81 2.69 3.51 6.60
N VAL A 82 3.05 4.54 5.82
CA VAL A 82 4.32 5.27 6.02
C VAL A 82 4.37 5.93 7.39
N LYS A 83 3.29 6.58 7.84
CA LYS A 83 3.24 7.22 9.17
C LYS A 83 3.45 6.20 10.29
N LEU A 84 2.77 5.06 10.23
CA LEU A 84 2.92 3.99 11.22
C LEU A 84 4.37 3.48 11.25
N THR A 85 4.98 3.24 10.09
CA THR A 85 6.39 2.84 10.01
C THR A 85 7.31 3.88 10.66
N GLN A 86 7.06 5.18 10.48
CA GLN A 86 7.92 6.22 11.08
C GLN A 86 7.72 6.36 12.59
N GLU A 87 6.49 6.18 13.07
CA GLU A 87 6.16 6.18 14.50
C GLU A 87 6.84 5.00 15.21
N GLU A 88 6.81 3.80 14.64
CA GLU A 88 7.52 2.63 15.16
C GLU A 88 9.03 2.87 15.27
N HIS A 89 9.66 3.46 14.23
CA HIS A 89 11.09 3.79 14.27
C HIS A 89 11.43 4.83 15.33
N SER A 90 10.56 5.83 15.52
CA SER A 90 10.74 6.90 16.51
C SER A 90 10.65 6.35 17.94
N GLN A 91 9.67 5.49 18.22
CA GLN A 91 9.51 4.84 19.52
C GLN A 91 10.66 3.87 19.83
N ASN A 92 11.06 3.06 18.85
CA ASN A 92 12.20 2.16 18.99
C ASN A 92 13.50 2.92 19.30
N SER A 93 13.71 4.09 18.69
CA SER A 93 14.90 4.93 18.95
C SER A 93 14.92 5.47 20.39
N ILE A 94 13.77 5.92 20.91
CA ILE A 94 13.64 6.42 22.29
C ILE A 94 13.90 5.30 23.31
N TYR A 95 13.30 4.12 23.10
CA TYR A 95 13.51 2.96 23.97
C TYR A 95 14.98 2.51 23.98
N ASN A 96 15.62 2.45 22.81
CA ASN A 96 17.02 2.06 22.70
C ASN A 96 17.97 3.09 23.35
N LEU A 97 17.64 4.38 23.28
CA LEU A 97 18.41 5.41 23.96
C LEU A 97 18.30 5.26 25.49
N ALA A 98 17.08 5.09 26.02
CA ALA A 98 16.83 4.95 27.47
C ALA A 98 17.53 3.73 28.09
N ASN A 99 17.61 2.61 27.38
CA ASN A 99 18.31 1.42 27.88
C ASN A 99 19.84 1.54 27.79
N LYS A 100 20.37 2.35 26.86
CA LYS A 100 21.81 2.55 26.70
C LYS A 100 22.43 3.39 27.82
N ILE A 101 21.67 4.33 28.39
CA ILE A 101 22.12 5.18 29.52
C ILE A 101 22.14 4.44 30.86
N GLY A 102 21.40 3.33 31.00
CA GLY A 102 21.36 2.52 32.23
C GLY A 102 22.47 1.46 32.36
N SER A 103 23.31 1.27 31.34
CA SER A 103 24.30 0.17 31.27
C SER A 103 25.76 0.68 31.33
N GLN A 104 26.00 1.75 32.07
CA GLN A 104 27.35 2.32 32.32
C GLN A 104 27.47 2.63 33.82
N HIS A 105 27.37 1.62 34.66
CA HIS A 105 27.79 1.70 36.06
C HIS A 105 28.14 0.29 36.53
N ASP A 106 29.33 -0.17 36.15
CA ASP A 106 30.12 -1.19 36.85
C ASP A 106 31.53 -0.61 37.07
#